data_AF-A0A350F323-F1
#
_entry.id   AF-A0A350F323-F1
#
_cell.length_a   1.000
_cell.length_b   1.000
_cell.length_c   1.000
_cell.angle_alpha   90.00
_cell.angle_beta   90.00
_cell.angle_gamma   90.00
#
_symmetry.space_group_name_H-M   'P 1'
#
loop_
_entity.id
_entity.type
_entity.pdbx_description
1 polymer ?
#
loop_
_entity_poly.entity_id
_entity_poly.type
_entity_poly.pdbx_seq_one_letter_code
_entity_poly.pdbx_strand_id
1 'polypeptide(L)'
;MTPEQLAKAKSLGFSDRQIAHLTGRSEDEIRAQRKQSGLVPSYRLVDTCAAEFEAYTPYYYSTYDRGDDEVKPSGKRKVMILGGGPNRI
;
A
#
# COMPACT_ATOMS: atom_id res chain seq x y z
N MET A 1 19.74 -1.69 5.51
CA MET A 1 18.84 -0.52 5.64
C MET A 1 18.06 -0.66 6.93
N THR A 2 17.98 0.39 7.76
CA THR A 2 17.25 0.34 9.03
C THR A 2 15.72 0.33 8.78
N PRO A 3 14.91 -0.14 9.76
CA PRO A 3 13.45 -0.09 9.65
C PRO A 3 12.90 1.32 9.39
N GLU A 4 13.50 2.35 9.99
CA GLU A 4 13.09 3.75 9.82
C GLU A 4 13.37 4.26 8.40
N GLN A 5 14.53 3.90 7.84
CA GLN A 5 14.88 4.22 6.45
C GLN A 5 13.92 3.54 5.47
N LEU A 6 13.57 2.27 5.73
CA LEU A 6 12.61 1.53 4.92
C LEU A 6 11.23 2.19 4.98
N ALA A 7 10.74 2.52 6.18
CA ALA A 7 9.47 3.20 6.38
C ALA A 7 9.42 4.55 5.66
N LYS A 8 10.48 5.35 5.79
CA LYS A 8 10.59 6.65 5.10
C LYS A 8 10.62 6.50 3.58
N ALA A 9 11.35 5.52 3.05
CA ALA A 9 11.37 5.25 1.61
C ALA A 9 9.96 4.86 1.10
N LYS A 10 9.25 4.01 1.84
CA LYS A 10 7.89 3.61 1.48
C LYS A 10 6.88 4.76 1.58
N SER A 11 6.99 5.62 2.58
CA SER A 11 6.12 6.81 2.71
C SER A 11 6.35 7.84 1.60
N LEU A 12 7.54 7.85 1.00
CA LEU A 12 7.88 8.66 -0.18
C LEU A 12 7.51 7.98 -1.52
N GLY A 13 6.89 6.80 -1.49
CA GLY A 13 6.40 6.11 -2.68
C GLY A 13 7.43 5.22 -3.40
N PHE A 14 8.61 4.96 -2.82
CA PHE A 14 9.57 4.06 -3.45
C PHE A 14 9.04 2.62 -3.45
N SER A 15 9.05 1.98 -4.63
CA SER A 15 8.74 0.56 -4.79
C SER A 15 9.84 -0.32 -4.18
N ASP A 16 9.47 -1.56 -3.81
CA ASP A 16 10.44 -2.54 -3.30
C ASP A 16 11.54 -2.78 -4.36
N ARG A 17 11.18 -2.78 -5.64
CA ARG A 17 12.10 -2.84 -6.80
C ARG A 17 13.10 -1.68 -6.87
N GLN A 18 12.64 -0.44 -6.69
CA GLN A 18 13.55 0.73 -6.72
C GLN A 18 14.53 0.67 -5.55
N ILE A 19 14.07 0.32 -4.35
CA ILE A 19 14.92 0.18 -3.16
C ILE A 19 15.95 -0.94 -3.39
N ALA A 20 15.50 -2.08 -3.92
CA ALA A 20 16.36 -3.21 -4.25
C ALA A 20 17.50 -2.79 -5.21
N HIS A 21 17.14 -2.10 -6.30
CA HIS A 21 18.11 -1.57 -7.26
C HIS A 21 19.13 -0.61 -6.61
N LEU A 22 18.67 0.33 -5.78
CA LEU A 22 19.53 1.32 -5.13
C LEU A 22 20.41 0.74 -4.01
N THR A 23 20.06 -0.43 -3.47
CA THR A 23 20.77 -1.07 -2.36
C THR A 23 21.55 -2.33 -2.77
N GLY A 24 21.53 -2.70 -4.05
CA GLY A 24 22.22 -3.88 -4.56
C GLY A 24 21.63 -5.21 -4.05
N ARG A 25 20.33 -5.22 -3.74
CA ARG A 25 19.59 -6.39 -3.23
C ARG A 25 18.50 -6.83 -4.21
N SER A 26 17.90 -7.98 -3.96
CA SER A 26 16.71 -8.41 -4.70
C SER A 26 15.43 -7.77 -4.17
N GLU A 27 14.41 -7.67 -5.02
CA GLU A 27 13.09 -7.17 -4.62
C GLU A 27 12.46 -8.04 -3.53
N ASP A 28 12.64 -9.37 -3.61
CA ASP A 28 12.11 -10.32 -2.63
C ASP A 28 12.72 -10.15 -1.25
N GLU A 29 14.02 -9.85 -1.16
CA GLU A 29 14.68 -9.53 0.11
C GLU A 29 14.12 -8.27 0.76
N ILE A 30 13.91 -7.20 -0.02
CA ILE A 30 13.31 -5.96 0.48
C ILE A 30 11.87 -6.21 0.92
N ARG A 31 11.11 -6.96 0.13
CA ARG A 31 9.72 -7.34 0.43
C ARG A 31 9.62 -8.18 1.70
N ALA A 32 10.51 -9.15 1.89
CA ALA A 32 10.58 -9.99 3.08
C ALA A 32 10.93 -9.16 4.31
N GLN A 33 11.97 -8.33 4.24
CA GLN A 33 12.36 -7.42 5.32
C GLN A 33 11.19 -6.50 5.71
N ARG A 34 10.53 -5.90 4.71
CA ARG A 34 9.37 -5.02 4.92
C ARG A 34 8.21 -5.73 5.63
N LYS A 35 7.90 -6.96 5.25
CA LYS A 35 6.84 -7.75 5.90
C LYS A 35 7.22 -8.18 7.30
N GLN A 36 8.47 -8.58 7.53
CA GLN A 36 8.98 -8.98 8.84
C GLN A 36 8.92 -7.83 9.84
N SER A 37 9.09 -6.58 9.38
CA SER A 37 8.94 -5.38 10.23
C SER A 37 7.50 -4.88 10.36
N GLY A 38 6.49 -5.64 9.90
CA GLY A 38 5.09 -5.23 9.93
C GLY A 38 4.75 -4.05 9.02
N LEU A 39 5.66 -3.63 8.12
CA LEU A 39 5.46 -2.49 7.24
C LEU A 39 4.64 -2.89 6.01
N VAL A 40 3.35 -3.05 6.21
CA VAL A 40 2.36 -3.31 5.17
C VAL A 40 1.62 -2.01 4.81
N PRO A 41 1.20 -1.82 3.54
CA PRO A 41 0.37 -0.68 3.21
C PRO A 41 -0.99 -0.81 3.92
N SER A 42 -1.52 0.33 4.38
CA SER A 42 -2.92 0.47 4.80
C SER A 42 -3.75 1.03 3.65
N TYR A 43 -5.07 0.90 3.73
CA TYR A 43 -6.00 1.40 2.72
C TYR A 43 -6.91 2.46 3.33
N ARG A 44 -7.05 3.59 2.62
CA ARG A 44 -7.88 4.73 3.00
C ARG A 44 -9.08 4.86 2.09
N LEU A 45 -10.20 5.28 2.67
CA LEU A 45 -11.45 5.52 2.00
C LEU A 45 -11.46 6.92 1.37
N VAL A 46 -11.97 7.02 0.15
CA VAL A 46 -12.22 8.32 -0.48
C VAL A 46 -13.62 8.77 -0.10
N ASP A 47 -13.72 9.87 0.65
CA ASP A 47 -14.98 10.35 1.24
C ASP A 47 -15.45 11.74 0.75
N THR A 48 -14.68 12.40 -0.12
CA THR A 48 -14.90 13.77 -0.66
C THR A 48 -14.81 14.92 0.36
N CYS A 49 -14.73 14.63 1.66
CA CYS A 49 -14.86 15.62 2.73
C CYS A 49 -13.77 15.49 3.82
N ALA A 50 -12.69 14.75 3.55
CA ALA A 50 -11.56 14.58 4.48
C ALA A 50 -12.00 14.08 5.86
N ALA A 51 -12.82 13.03 5.86
CA ALA A 51 -13.40 12.36 7.02
C ALA A 51 -14.40 13.17 7.85
N GLU A 52 -14.94 14.29 7.34
CA GLU A 52 -16.01 15.03 8.03
C GLU A 52 -17.28 14.17 8.19
N PHE A 53 -17.60 13.38 7.16
CA PHE A 53 -18.76 12.48 7.13
C PHE A 53 -18.36 11.06 6.74
N GLU A 54 -19.10 10.06 7.24
CA GLU A 54 -18.86 8.67 6.87
C GLU A 54 -19.27 8.42 5.41
N ALA A 55 -18.32 7.97 4.59
CA ALA A 55 -18.60 7.50 3.24
C ALA A 55 -18.99 6.02 3.24
N TYR A 56 -20.05 5.68 2.50
CA TYR A 56 -20.54 4.30 2.38
C TYR A 56 -20.01 3.57 1.14
N THR A 57 -19.49 4.31 0.16
CA THR A 57 -18.99 3.76 -1.11
C THR A 57 -17.56 3.23 -0.91
N PRO A 58 -17.29 1.92 -1.12
CA PRO A 58 -15.97 1.32 -0.88
C PRO A 58 -14.97 1.67 -1.99
N TYR A 59 -14.51 2.93 -2.03
CA TYR A 59 -13.50 3.42 -2.95
C TYR A 59 -12.20 3.71 -2.19
N TYR A 60 -11.16 2.91 -2.44
CA TYR A 60 -9.95 2.89 -1.62
C TYR A 60 -8.68 3.16 -2.42
N TYR A 61 -7.67 3.69 -1.74
CA TYR A 61 -6.28 3.75 -2.21
C TYR A 61 -5.31 3.29 -1.12
N SER A 62 -4.17 2.73 -1.53
CA SER A 62 -3.14 2.28 -0.60
C SER A 62 -2.22 3.42 -0.17
N THR A 63 -1.79 3.41 1.09
CA THR A 63 -0.78 4.33 1.64
C THR A 63 0.17 3.60 2.59
N TYR A 64 1.33 4.20 2.84
CA TYR A 64 2.26 3.79 3.90
C TYR A 64 2.26 4.77 5.09
N ASP A 65 1.22 5.61 5.17
CA ASP A 65 0.95 6.39 6.38
C ASP A 65 0.58 5.46 7.55
N ARG A 66 0.97 5.85 8.76
CA ARG A 66 0.92 5.01 9.97
C ARG A 66 -0.45 4.92 10.63
N GLY A 67 -1.50 5.47 10.03
CA GLY A 67 -2.83 5.35 10.62
C GLY A 67 -3.59 4.08 10.21
N ASP A 68 -4.79 3.94 10.75
CA ASP A 68 -5.58 2.72 10.67
C ASP A 68 -6.03 2.36 9.24
N ASP A 69 -6.22 1.07 8.99
CA ASP A 69 -6.82 0.55 7.77
C ASP A 69 -8.35 0.70 7.83
N GLU A 70 -8.93 1.40 6.87
CA GLU A 70 -10.37 1.70 6.80
C GLU A 70 -11.16 0.66 6.00
N VAL A 71 -10.48 -0.39 5.51
CA VAL A 71 -11.14 -1.50 4.84
C VAL A 71 -11.99 -2.28 5.84
N LYS A 72 -13.29 -2.35 5.57
CA LYS A 72 -14.23 -3.18 6.32
C LYS A 72 -14.20 -4.61 5.76
N PRO A 73 -13.57 -5.60 6.44
CA PRO A 73 -13.52 -6.96 5.93
C PRO A 73 -14.92 -7.57 5.87
N SER A 74 -15.11 -8.51 4.95
CA SER A 74 -16.36 -9.27 4.83
C SER A 74 -16.03 -10.74 4.64
N GLY A 75 -16.81 -11.62 5.28
CA GLY A 75 -16.66 -13.07 5.19
C GLY A 75 -17.21 -13.69 3.91
N LYS A 76 -17.70 -12.86 2.97
CA LYS A 76 -18.21 -13.32 1.68
C LYS A 76 -17.05 -13.77 0.80
N ARG A 77 -17.26 -14.78 -0.05
CA ARG A 77 -16.30 -15.12 -1.12
C ARG A 77 -16.17 -13.96 -2.09
N LYS A 78 -14.94 -13.64 -2.49
CA LYS A 78 -14.60 -12.49 -3.34
C LYS A 78 -13.90 -12.97 -4.60
N VAL A 79 -14.12 -12.25 -5.70
CA VAL A 79 -13.39 -12.43 -6.97
C VAL A 79 -12.64 -11.12 -7.24
N MET A 80 -11.36 -11.22 -7.63
CA MET A 80 -10.54 -10.08 -8.01
C MET A 80 -10.53 -9.97 -9.53
N ILE A 81 -10.87 -8.79 -10.05
CA ILE A 81 -10.76 -8.47 -11.47
C ILE A 81 -9.60 -7.48 -11.60
N LEU A 82 -8.60 -7.83 -12.41
CA LEU A 82 -7.44 -6.98 -12.67
C LEU A 82 -7.67 -6.18 -13.96
N GLY A 83 -7.67 -4.85 -13.87
CA GLY A 83 -7.73 -3.97 -15.04
C GLY A 83 -6.42 -3.94 -15.82
N GLY A 84 -6.48 -3.50 -17.08
CA GLY A 84 -5.30 -3.42 -17.97
C GLY A 84 -4.35 -2.26 -17.71
N GLY A 85 -4.72 -1.32 -16.83
CA GLY A 85 -3.98 -0.06 -16.65
C GLY A 85 -4.29 0.96 -17.76
N PRO A 86 -3.38 1.89 -18.06
CA PRO A 86 -3.60 2.89 -19.10
C PRO A 86 -3.72 2.26 -20.49
N ASN A 87 -4.63 2.79 -21.31
CA ASN A 87 -4.80 2.36 -22.70
C ASN A 87 -3.51 2.57 -23.49
N ARG A 88 -3.19 1.60 -24.37
CA ARG A 88 -2.05 1.64 -25.30
C ARG A 88 -2.49 1.12 -26.67
N ILE A 89 -1.86 1.64 -27.72
CA ILE A 89 -2.03 1.19 -29.12
C ILE A 89 -1.30 -0.15 -29.31
#